data_AF-D7U722-F1
#
_entry.id   AF-D7U722-F1
#
_cell.length_a   1.000
_cell.length_b   1.000
_cell.length_c   1.000
_cell.angle_alpha   90.00
_cell.angle_beta   90.00
_cell.angle_gamma   90.00
#
_symmetry.space_group_name_H-M   'P 1'
#
loop_
_entity.id
_entity.type
_entity.pdbx_description
1 polymer ?
#
loop_
_entity_poly.entity_id
_entity_poly.type
_entity_poly.pdbx_seq_one_letter_code
_entity_poly.pdbx_strand_id
1 'polypeptide(L)'
;IKGAIFLKQAEAPLDPTKELSRLISERKFEEAFTGALHRSDVSIVSWLCSLVDLQGILSLVPLPLSQGVLLALLQQLACDISKETPRKLAWMTDVAVAINPGDPMIALHVRPIFEQVYQILGHQRNQPTTSAAEASSIRLLMHVVNSVLLSCK
;
A
#
# COMPACT_ATOMS: atom_id res chain seq x y z
N ILE A 1 -12.47 -51.76 24.38
CA ILE A 1 -12.65 -50.36 24.84
C ILE A 1 -11.88 -49.47 23.86
N LYS A 2 -12.60 -48.61 23.15
CA LYS A 2 -12.11 -47.75 22.05
C LYS A 2 -11.15 -46.69 22.60
N GLY A 3 -9.88 -46.73 22.22
CA GLY A 3 -8.95 -45.62 22.36
C GLY A 3 -8.89 -44.86 21.04
N ALA A 4 -9.82 -43.94 20.81
CA ALA A 4 -9.72 -43.00 19.71
C ALA A 4 -8.59 -42.03 20.01
N ILE A 5 -7.43 -42.29 19.41
CA ILE A 5 -6.33 -41.33 19.30
C ILE A 5 -6.86 -40.13 18.49
N PHE A 6 -7.15 -39.06 19.22
CA PHE A 6 -7.51 -37.75 18.70
C PHE A 6 -6.33 -37.23 17.89
N LEU A 7 -6.38 -37.41 16.56
CA LEU A 7 -5.50 -36.71 15.65
C LEU A 7 -5.81 -35.22 15.81
N LYS A 8 -5.00 -34.52 16.60
CA LYS A 8 -4.89 -33.07 16.48
C LYS A 8 -4.47 -32.82 15.04
N GLN A 9 -5.42 -32.40 14.20
CA GLN A 9 -5.10 -31.73 12.95
C GLN A 9 -4.22 -30.54 13.31
N ALA A 10 -2.92 -30.68 13.07
CA ALA A 10 -2.02 -29.56 12.97
C ALA A 10 -2.50 -28.81 11.72
N GLU A 11 -3.34 -27.81 11.94
CA GLU A 11 -3.70 -26.82 10.94
C GLU A 11 -2.38 -26.20 10.49
N ALA A 12 -1.93 -26.57 9.28
CA ALA A 12 -0.74 -25.98 8.68
C ALA A 12 -0.90 -24.45 8.76
N PRO A 13 0.18 -23.68 9.01
CA PRO A 13 0.07 -22.22 9.06
C PRO A 13 -0.68 -21.76 7.83
N LEU A 14 -1.88 -21.18 8.02
CA LEU A 14 -2.70 -20.72 6.92
C LEU A 14 -1.85 -19.76 6.10
N ASP A 15 -1.59 -20.14 4.85
CA ASP A 15 -0.80 -19.33 3.93
C ASP A 15 -1.42 -17.92 3.93
N PRO A 16 -0.65 -16.88 4.32
CA PRO A 16 -1.18 -15.54 4.46
C PRO A 16 -1.88 -15.04 3.20
N THR A 17 -1.46 -15.51 2.03
CA THR A 17 -2.05 -15.14 0.73
C THR A 17 -3.46 -15.73 0.53
N LYS A 18 -3.76 -16.91 1.09
CA LYS A 18 -5.10 -17.53 0.99
C LYS A 18 -6.13 -16.71 1.75
N GLU A 19 -5.79 -16.29 2.95
CA GLU A 19 -6.70 -15.48 3.77
C GLU A 19 -6.93 -14.10 3.16
N LEU A 20 -5.86 -13.45 2.68
CA LEU A 20 -5.99 -12.17 1.99
C LEU A 20 -6.85 -12.29 0.72
N SER A 21 -6.65 -13.35 -0.07
CA SER A 21 -7.47 -13.61 -1.26
C SER A 21 -8.95 -13.82 -0.93
N ARG A 22 -9.25 -14.51 0.18
CA ARG A 22 -10.61 -14.69 0.69
C ARG A 22 -11.25 -13.37 1.10
N LEU A 23 -10.50 -12.51 1.79
CA LEU A 23 -11.00 -11.18 2.17
C LEU A 23 -11.29 -10.31 0.94
N ILE A 24 -10.42 -10.36 -0.08
CA ILE A 24 -10.66 -9.65 -1.36
C ILE A 24 -11.92 -10.15 -2.07
N SER A 25 -12.15 -11.47 -2.13
CA SER A 25 -13.34 -12.02 -2.79
C SER A 25 -14.64 -11.66 -2.04
N GLU A 26 -14.57 -11.52 -0.72
CA GLU A 26 -15.64 -11.03 0.15
C GLU A 26 -15.80 -9.49 0.11
N ARG A 27 -14.98 -8.78 -0.69
CA ARG A 27 -14.92 -7.31 -0.76
C ARG A 27 -14.57 -6.64 0.58
N LYS A 28 -13.91 -7.36 1.48
CA LYS A 28 -13.38 -6.86 2.75
C LYS A 28 -12.01 -6.22 2.54
N PHE A 29 -11.99 -5.13 1.77
CA PHE A 29 -10.75 -4.47 1.35
C PHE A 29 -9.94 -3.95 2.53
N GLU A 30 -10.57 -3.22 3.46
CA GLU A 30 -9.92 -2.71 4.67
C GLU A 30 -9.18 -3.81 5.44
N GLU A 31 -9.85 -4.95 5.70
CA GLU A 31 -9.28 -6.09 6.42
C GLU A 31 -8.11 -6.72 5.66
N ALA A 32 -8.23 -6.86 4.34
CA ALA A 32 -7.18 -7.42 3.49
C ALA A 32 -5.93 -6.52 3.48
N PHE A 33 -6.09 -5.23 3.23
CA PHE A 33 -4.97 -4.29 3.23
C PHE A 33 -4.34 -4.16 4.61
N THR A 34 -5.15 -4.05 5.66
CA THR A 34 -4.67 -4.05 7.05
C THR A 34 -3.86 -5.30 7.35
N GLY A 35 -4.37 -6.49 6.98
CA GLY A 35 -3.67 -7.75 7.19
C GLY A 35 -2.36 -7.87 6.41
N ALA A 36 -2.26 -7.28 5.22
CA ALA A 36 -1.02 -7.22 4.45
C ALA A 36 0.01 -6.25 5.08
N LEU A 37 -0.43 -5.04 5.44
CA LEU A 37 0.43 -4.00 6.03
C LEU A 37 1.06 -4.46 7.36
N HIS A 38 0.29 -5.17 8.20
CA HIS A 38 0.78 -5.69 9.49
C HIS A 38 1.88 -6.74 9.38
N ARG A 39 2.07 -7.36 8.22
CA ARG A 39 3.09 -8.42 8.04
C ARG A 39 4.49 -7.88 7.79
N SER A 40 4.67 -6.55 7.75
CA SER A 40 5.97 -5.88 7.55
C SER A 40 6.77 -6.39 6.33
N ASP A 41 6.09 -7.00 5.36
CA ASP A 41 6.66 -7.56 4.14
C ASP A 41 6.14 -6.78 2.94
N VAL A 42 7.01 -6.04 2.26
CA VAL A 42 6.56 -5.22 1.12
C VAL A 42 6.17 -6.09 -0.08
N SER A 43 6.67 -7.32 -0.16
CA SER A 43 6.33 -8.24 -1.24
C SER A 43 4.86 -8.68 -1.16
N ILE A 44 4.31 -8.89 0.05
CA ILE A 44 2.89 -9.24 0.19
C ILE A 44 1.98 -8.07 -0.15
N VAL A 45 2.39 -6.84 0.13
CA VAL A 45 1.65 -5.64 -0.24
C VAL A 45 1.64 -5.43 -1.75
N SER A 46 2.79 -5.60 -2.39
CA SER A 46 2.92 -5.50 -3.86
C SER A 46 2.12 -6.61 -4.56
N TRP A 47 2.14 -7.83 -4.00
CA TRP A 47 1.31 -8.94 -4.45
C TRP A 47 -0.17 -8.62 -4.34
N LEU A 48 -0.63 -8.10 -3.19
CA LEU A 48 -2.02 -7.75 -2.97
C LEU A 48 -2.49 -6.66 -3.95
N CYS A 49 -1.67 -5.62 -4.16
CA CYS A 49 -1.95 -4.56 -5.15
C CYS A 49 -2.00 -5.10 -6.58
N SER A 50 -1.24 -6.16 -6.88
CA SER A 50 -1.27 -6.83 -8.19
C SER A 50 -2.49 -7.73 -8.38
N LEU A 51 -3.10 -8.20 -7.28
CA LEU A 51 -4.27 -9.07 -7.29
C LEU A 51 -5.57 -8.28 -7.52
N VAL A 52 -5.58 -7.01 -7.12
CA VAL A 52 -6.78 -6.16 -7.14
C VAL A 52 -6.70 -5.04 -8.18
N ASP A 53 -7.86 -4.57 -8.63
CA ASP A 53 -7.96 -3.28 -9.30
C ASP A 53 -7.91 -2.15 -8.25
N LEU A 54 -6.70 -1.71 -7.91
CA LEU A 54 -6.50 -0.69 -6.88
C LEU A 54 -7.19 0.64 -7.24
N GLN A 55 -7.08 1.08 -8.50
CA GLN A 55 -7.72 2.30 -8.97
C GLN A 55 -9.24 2.20 -8.89
N GLY A 56 -9.80 1.05 -9.27
CA GLY A 56 -11.23 0.76 -9.13
C GLY A 56 -11.69 0.80 -7.67
N ILE A 57 -10.93 0.22 -6.74
CA ILE A 57 -11.23 0.27 -5.30
C ILE A 57 -11.22 1.71 -4.77
N LEU A 58 -10.20 2.50 -5.14
CA LEU A 58 -10.06 3.88 -4.70
C LEU A 58 -11.12 4.82 -5.29
N SER A 59 -11.82 4.39 -6.35
CA SER A 59 -12.92 5.13 -6.99
C SER A 59 -14.30 4.81 -6.40
N LEU A 60 -14.40 3.83 -5.49
CA LEU A 60 -15.68 3.46 -4.86
C LEU A 60 -16.15 4.54 -3.87
N VAL A 61 -17.47 4.70 -3.77
CA VAL A 61 -18.12 5.63 -2.84
C VAL A 61 -19.16 4.88 -2.00
N PRO A 62 -19.01 4.80 -0.66
CA PRO A 62 -17.90 5.35 0.13
C PRO A 62 -16.57 4.62 -0.14
N LEU A 63 -15.46 5.32 0.06
CA LEU A 63 -14.11 4.77 -0.07
C LEU A 63 -13.94 3.62 0.95
N PRO A 64 -13.66 2.38 0.51
CA PRO A 64 -13.64 1.21 1.40
C PRO A 64 -12.32 1.04 2.16
N LEU A 65 -11.43 2.03 2.11
CA LEU A 65 -10.14 2.04 2.80
C LEU A 65 -10.04 3.28 3.71
N SER A 66 -9.58 3.08 4.94
CA SER A 66 -9.32 4.18 5.87
C SER A 66 -8.09 5.00 5.48
N GLN A 67 -8.04 6.27 5.91
CA GLN A 67 -6.90 7.15 5.65
C GLN A 67 -5.60 6.60 6.25
N GLY A 68 -5.69 5.92 7.40
CA GLY A 68 -4.55 5.22 8.00
C GLY A 68 -4.01 4.09 7.11
N VAL A 69 -4.89 3.28 6.53
CA VAL A 69 -4.50 2.21 5.58
C VAL A 69 -3.88 2.78 4.32
N LEU A 70 -4.45 3.86 3.74
CA LEU A 70 -3.89 4.52 2.56
C LEU A 70 -2.48 5.08 2.84
N LEU A 71 -2.31 5.74 3.98
CA LEU A 71 -1.03 6.33 4.35
C LEU A 71 0.05 5.27 4.58
N ALA A 72 -0.31 4.18 5.27
CA ALA A 72 0.59 3.04 5.47
C ALA A 72 0.91 2.34 4.14
N LEU A 73 -0.06 2.19 3.24
CA LEU A 73 0.14 1.63 1.90
C LEU A 73 1.11 2.48 1.08
N LEU A 74 0.95 3.81 1.07
CA LEU A 74 1.87 4.72 0.41
C LEU A 74 3.29 4.57 0.96
N GLN A 75 3.43 4.53 2.29
CA GLN A 75 4.72 4.36 2.95
C GLN A 75 5.39 3.03 2.59
N GLN A 76 4.62 1.94 2.60
CA GLN A 76 5.16 0.61 2.35
C GLN A 76 5.57 0.43 0.89
N LEU A 77 4.79 0.93 -0.07
CA LEU A 77 5.16 0.94 -1.50
C LEU A 77 6.39 1.79 -1.79
N ALA A 78 6.60 2.89 -1.05
CA ALA A 78 7.81 3.70 -1.19
C ALA A 78 9.07 2.97 -0.70
N CYS A 79 8.95 2.16 0.36
CA CYS A 79 10.09 1.57 1.06
C CYS A 79 11.02 0.75 0.17
N ASP A 80 10.50 0.08 -0.87
CA ASP A 80 11.29 -0.73 -1.81
C ASP A 80 10.94 -0.40 -3.28
N ILE A 81 10.69 0.88 -3.56
CA ILE A 81 10.23 1.38 -4.87
C ILE A 81 11.11 0.96 -6.06
N SER A 82 12.37 0.60 -5.82
CA SER A 82 13.30 0.09 -6.84
C SER A 82 12.91 -1.27 -7.43
N LYS A 83 12.01 -2.02 -6.78
CA LYS A 83 11.42 -3.26 -7.30
C LYS A 83 10.07 -2.95 -7.91
N GLU A 84 9.87 -3.36 -9.17
CA GLU A 84 8.60 -3.12 -9.88
C GLU A 84 8.22 -1.64 -9.98
N THR A 85 9.24 -0.78 -10.11
CA THR A 85 9.15 0.68 -10.09
C THR A 85 7.96 1.23 -10.88
N PRO A 86 7.69 0.82 -12.13
CA PRO A 86 6.57 1.40 -12.90
C PRO A 86 5.21 1.15 -12.25
N ARG A 87 4.98 -0.06 -11.71
CA ARG A 87 3.72 -0.42 -11.04
C ARG A 87 3.57 0.32 -9.72
N LYS A 88 4.64 0.37 -8.91
CA LYS A 88 4.60 1.08 -7.62
C LYS A 88 4.38 2.56 -7.79
N LEU A 89 5.01 3.20 -8.79
CA LEU A 89 4.76 4.61 -9.08
C LEU A 89 3.29 4.88 -9.44
N ALA A 90 2.65 4.00 -10.20
CA ALA A 90 1.22 4.11 -10.52
C ALA A 90 0.37 3.98 -9.24
N TRP A 91 0.52 2.88 -8.50
CA TRP A 91 -0.22 2.65 -7.26
C TRP A 91 -0.02 3.76 -6.23
N MET A 92 1.22 4.22 -6.03
CA MET A 92 1.53 5.32 -5.11
C MET A 92 0.85 6.63 -5.54
N THR A 93 0.73 6.88 -6.85
CA THR A 93 0.03 8.06 -7.36
C THR A 93 -1.46 7.98 -7.05
N ASP A 94 -2.10 6.84 -7.34
CA ASP A 94 -3.52 6.63 -7.05
C ASP A 94 -3.82 6.77 -5.55
N VAL A 95 -2.99 6.14 -4.71
CA VAL A 95 -3.11 6.20 -3.24
C VAL A 95 -2.88 7.62 -2.73
N ALA A 96 -1.84 8.33 -3.21
CA ALA A 96 -1.55 9.69 -2.76
C ALA A 96 -2.67 10.69 -3.09
N VAL A 97 -3.36 10.51 -4.23
CA VAL A 97 -4.53 11.34 -4.60
C VAL A 97 -5.74 11.07 -3.71
N ALA A 98 -5.89 9.84 -3.19
CA ALA A 98 -6.98 9.46 -2.29
C ALA A 98 -6.75 9.90 -0.83
N ILE A 99 -5.56 10.39 -0.49
CA ILE A 99 -5.23 10.83 0.87
C ILE A 99 -5.77 12.23 1.14
N ASN A 100 -6.53 12.35 2.23
CA ASN A 100 -7.00 13.60 2.79
C ASN A 100 -6.11 14.02 3.97
N PRO A 101 -5.18 14.98 3.81
CA PRO A 101 -4.27 15.41 4.89
C PRO A 101 -4.99 16.09 6.07
N GLY A 102 -6.24 16.51 5.89
CA GLY A 102 -7.05 17.07 6.97
C GLY A 102 -7.74 16.03 7.85
N ASP A 103 -7.60 14.74 7.56
CA ASP A 103 -8.21 13.68 8.37
C ASP A 103 -7.49 13.52 9.73
N PRO A 104 -8.22 13.61 10.85
CA PRO A 104 -7.62 13.54 12.19
C PRO A 104 -6.91 12.21 12.47
N MET A 105 -7.29 11.12 11.80
CA MET A 105 -6.67 9.80 11.95
C MET A 105 -5.18 9.83 11.57
N ILE A 106 -4.82 10.64 10.58
CA ILE A 106 -3.46 10.69 10.03
C ILE A 106 -2.73 12.00 10.30
N ALA A 107 -3.36 12.97 10.97
CA ALA A 107 -2.82 14.32 11.16
C ALA A 107 -1.38 14.35 11.72
N LEU A 108 -1.03 13.43 12.62
CA LEU A 108 0.31 13.34 13.22
C LEU A 108 1.35 12.65 12.31
N HIS A 109 0.91 11.88 11.33
CA HIS A 109 1.76 10.99 10.54
C HIS A 109 1.89 11.39 9.07
N VAL A 110 0.89 12.10 8.53
CA VAL A 110 0.82 12.44 7.11
C VAL A 110 2.05 13.23 6.65
N ARG A 111 2.43 14.27 7.39
CA ARG A 111 3.57 15.11 7.02
C ARG A 111 4.91 14.37 7.01
N PRO A 112 5.36 13.71 8.11
CA PRO A 112 6.65 13.02 8.10
C PRO A 112 6.71 11.89 7.07
N ILE A 113 5.60 11.18 6.83
CA ILE A 113 5.55 10.12 5.82
C ILE A 113 5.68 10.70 4.41
N PHE A 114 4.96 11.78 4.07
CA PHE A 114 5.07 12.41 2.76
C PHE A 114 6.46 13.04 2.52
N GLU A 115 7.08 13.63 3.55
CA GLU A 115 8.47 14.11 3.47
C GLU A 115 9.43 12.95 3.20
N GLN A 116 9.28 11.80 3.89
CA GLN A 116 10.06 10.60 3.64
C GLN A 116 9.88 10.08 2.20
N VAL A 117 8.63 9.98 1.73
CA VAL A 117 8.31 9.55 0.36
C VAL A 117 8.96 10.49 -0.67
N TYR A 118 8.92 11.80 -0.45
CA TYR A 118 9.57 12.78 -1.33
C TYR A 118 11.08 12.52 -1.45
N GLN A 119 11.76 12.25 -0.33
CA GLN A 119 13.18 11.93 -0.34
C GLN A 119 13.47 10.64 -1.12
N ILE A 120 12.70 9.58 -0.89
CA ILE A 120 12.83 8.31 -1.60
C ILE A 120 12.69 8.50 -3.11
N LEU A 121 11.67 9.26 -3.54
CA LEU A 121 11.43 9.58 -4.96
C LEU A 121 12.59 10.38 -5.56
N GLY A 122 13.13 11.35 -4.82
CA GLY A 122 14.31 12.12 -5.23
C GLY A 122 15.53 11.23 -5.47
N HIS A 123 15.77 10.27 -4.56
CA HIS A 123 16.85 9.30 -4.72
C HIS A 123 16.63 8.37 -5.91
N GLN A 124 15.43 7.82 -6.07
CA GLN A 124 15.09 6.91 -7.17
C GLN A 124 15.24 7.61 -8.53
N ARG A 125 14.78 8.86 -8.65
CA ARG A 125 14.90 9.65 -9.88
C ARG A 125 16.35 9.83 -10.34
N ASN A 126 17.28 9.96 -9.40
CA ASN A 126 18.68 10.21 -9.68
C ASN A 126 19.48 8.91 -9.90
N GLN A 127 18.86 7.72 -9.80
CA GLN A 127 19.53 6.46 -10.08
C GLN A 127 19.88 6.33 -11.57
N PRO A 128 21.07 5.84 -11.93
CA PRO A 128 21.46 5.62 -13.32
C PRO A 128 20.56 4.64 -14.08
N THR A 129 19.86 3.76 -13.36
CA THR A 129 18.97 2.73 -13.91
C THR A 129 17.56 3.23 -14.20
N THR A 130 17.23 4.47 -13.81
CA THR A 130 15.89 5.03 -13.98
C THR A 130 15.66 5.46 -15.43
N SER A 131 14.63 4.90 -16.05
CA SER A 131 14.21 5.26 -17.40
C SER A 131 13.58 6.66 -17.46
N ALA A 132 13.52 7.25 -18.67
CA ALA A 132 12.86 8.54 -18.87
C ALA A 132 11.35 8.52 -18.54
N ALA A 133 10.69 7.38 -18.76
CA ALA A 133 9.29 7.18 -18.39
C ALA A 133 9.11 7.18 -16.87
N GLU A 134 9.91 6.40 -16.15
CA GLU A 134 9.90 6.37 -14.68
C GLU A 134 10.26 7.75 -14.09
N ALA A 135 11.25 8.45 -14.65
CA ALA A 135 11.59 9.80 -14.22
C ALA A 135 10.41 10.78 -14.37
N SER A 136 9.59 10.61 -15.41
CA SER A 136 8.39 11.41 -15.64
C SER A 136 7.28 11.08 -14.64
N SER A 137 7.03 9.79 -14.40
CA SER A 137 6.08 9.34 -13.36
C SER A 137 6.51 9.78 -11.96
N ILE A 138 7.82 9.72 -11.64
CA ILE A 138 8.36 10.21 -10.37
C ILE A 138 8.10 11.71 -10.22
N ARG A 139 8.34 12.52 -11.26
CA ARG A 139 8.07 13.97 -11.20
C ARG A 139 6.58 14.25 -10.94
N LEU A 140 5.68 13.52 -11.60
CA LEU A 140 4.24 13.66 -11.35
C LEU A 140 3.90 13.34 -9.90
N LEU A 141 4.38 12.21 -9.39
CA LEU A 141 4.14 11.81 -8.00
C LEU A 141 4.74 12.81 -6.99
N MET A 142 5.93 13.35 -7.26
CA MET A 142 6.51 14.41 -6.42
C MET A 142 5.65 15.68 -6.40
N HIS A 143 4.96 16.03 -7.50
CA HIS A 143 4.01 17.15 -7.51
C HIS A 143 2.77 16.85 -6.66
N VAL A 144 2.23 15.63 -6.73
CA VAL A 144 1.10 15.21 -5.86
C VAL A 144 1.53 15.27 -4.38
N VAL A 145 2.70 14.70 -4.06
CA VAL A 145 3.27 14.73 -2.70
C VAL A 145 3.42 16.16 -2.18
N ASN A 146 3.97 17.07 -3.00
CA ASN A 146 4.09 18.48 -2.63
C ASN A 146 2.72 19.16 -2.43
N SER A 147 1.72 18.85 -3.26
CA SER A 147 0.37 19.39 -3.11
C SER A 147 -0.26 18.97 -1.78
N VAL A 148 -0.07 17.71 -1.37
CA VAL A 148 -0.55 17.23 -0.07
C VAL A 148 0.20 17.90 1.08
N LEU A 149 1.53 18.01 1.00
CA LEU A 149 2.35 18.69 2.02
C LEU A 149 1.97 20.16 2.21
N LEU A 150 1.64 20.88 1.14
CA LEU A 150 1.15 22.27 1.21
C LEU A 150 -0.24 22.37 1.84
N SER A 151 -1.00 21.28 1.84
CA SER A 151 -2.35 21.22 2.42
C SER A 151 -2.35 20.81 3.89
N CYS A 152 -1.24 20.26 4.41
CA CYS A 152 -1.01 20.03 5.83
C CYS A 152 -0.85 21.40 6.53
N LYS A 153 -1.82 21.78 7.36
CA LYS A 153 -1.80 23.03 8.14
C LYS A 153 -1.02 22.87 9.43
#